data_AF-A0A2U2CNJ9-F1
#
_entry.id   AF-A0A2U2CNJ9-F1
#
_cell.length_a   1.000
_cell.length_b   1.000
_cell.length_c   1.000
_cell.angle_alpha   90.00
_cell.angle_beta   90.00
_cell.angle_gamma   90.00
#
_symmetry.space_group_name_H-M   'P 1'
#
loop_
_entity.id
_entity.type
_entity.pdbx_description
1 polymer ?
#
loop_
_entity_poly.entity_id
_entity_poly.type
_entity_poly.pdbx_seq_one_letter_code
_entity_poly.pdbx_strand_id
1 'polypeptide(L)'
;MTAGATTAADAAAIVEAYFTAPSGGFEAAYLGDPASLDPVLLGEGESVDPGPTALAPELRAALSGLAMGALLDGDLPGLAGSERGALARRGGEALFGAAAGLVTLRAQTGVAEERIERTGAENAAQRTALETARSGITDADPFTTATELESVTAQLEILFSLTARVSQLSLSSFLR
;
A
#
# COMPACT_ATOMS: atom_id res chain seq x y z
N MET A 1 -33.61 11.17 12.91
CA MET A 1 -32.36 11.55 13.60
C MET A 1 -32.53 12.82 14.42
N THR A 2 -33.36 13.80 14.02
CA THR A 2 -33.59 15.06 14.74
C THR A 2 -34.88 15.09 15.59
N ALA A 3 -35.37 13.92 16.04
CA ALA A 3 -36.62 13.84 16.77
C ALA A 3 -36.56 14.68 18.06
N GLY A 4 -37.41 15.71 18.16
CA GLY A 4 -37.46 16.63 19.31
C GLY A 4 -36.63 17.91 19.19
N ALA A 5 -35.88 18.13 18.10
CA ALA A 5 -35.20 19.40 17.86
C ALA A 5 -36.22 20.50 17.53
N THR A 6 -36.17 21.62 18.28
CA THR A 6 -37.05 22.79 18.05
C THR A 6 -36.30 24.01 17.56
N THR A 7 -34.97 24.02 17.74
CA THR A 7 -34.07 25.07 17.26
C THR A 7 -32.99 24.51 16.33
N ALA A 8 -32.37 25.40 15.56
CA ALA A 8 -31.19 25.10 14.76
C ALA A 8 -30.01 24.60 15.61
N ALA A 9 -29.88 25.12 16.84
CA ALA A 9 -28.84 24.71 17.77
C ALA A 9 -29.06 23.27 18.23
N ASP A 10 -30.29 22.90 18.57
CA ASP A 10 -30.64 21.52 18.97
C ASP A 10 -30.40 20.55 17.82
N ALA A 11 -30.86 20.91 16.61
CA ALA A 11 -30.67 20.09 15.42
C ALA A 11 -29.18 19.88 15.10
N ALA A 12 -28.38 20.95 15.14
CA ALA A 12 -26.95 20.87 14.92
C ALA A 12 -26.26 19.99 15.99
N ALA A 13 -26.58 20.18 17.27
CA ALA A 13 -26.00 19.40 18.35
C ALA A 13 -26.32 17.91 18.25
N ILE A 14 -27.54 17.54 17.84
CA ILE A 14 -27.91 16.13 17.63
C ILE A 14 -27.13 15.51 16.48
N VAL A 15 -26.96 16.24 15.37
CA VAL A 15 -26.19 15.78 14.21
C VAL A 15 -24.70 15.65 14.57
N GLU A 16 -24.13 16.67 15.20
CA GLU A 16 -22.75 16.63 15.68
C GLU A 16 -22.52 15.48 16.65
N ALA A 17 -23.42 15.25 17.61
CA ALA A 17 -23.31 14.13 18.54
C ALA A 17 -23.38 12.78 17.82
N TYR A 18 -24.27 12.63 16.83
CA TYR A 18 -24.31 11.41 16.02
C TYR A 18 -22.97 11.13 15.34
N PHE A 19 -22.36 12.17 14.77
CA PHE A 19 -21.11 12.03 14.03
C PHE A 19 -19.89 11.99 14.92
N THR A 20 -19.80 12.68 16.06
CA THR A 20 -18.53 12.93 16.77
C THR A 20 -18.44 12.29 18.15
N ALA A 21 -19.55 11.85 18.75
CA ALA A 21 -19.51 11.20 20.05
C ALA A 21 -18.70 9.88 19.99
N PRO A 22 -17.95 9.55 21.06
CA PRO A 22 -17.36 8.21 21.20
C PRO A 22 -18.48 7.17 21.19
N SER A 23 -18.35 6.10 20.39
CA SER A 23 -19.42 5.11 20.19
C SER A 23 -20.76 5.75 19.76
N GLY A 24 -20.69 6.90 19.09
CA GLY A 24 -21.85 7.59 18.52
C GLY A 24 -22.48 6.80 17.37
N GLY A 25 -23.61 7.28 16.88
CA GLY A 25 -24.35 6.54 15.86
C GLY A 25 -23.58 6.35 14.54
N PHE A 26 -22.68 7.26 14.17
CA PHE A 26 -21.80 7.06 13.02
C PHE A 26 -20.80 5.93 13.23
N GLU A 27 -20.18 5.85 14.41
CA GLU A 27 -19.22 4.80 14.75
C GLU A 27 -19.92 3.43 14.85
N ALA A 28 -21.13 3.38 15.39
CA ALA A 28 -21.95 2.17 15.43
C ALA A 28 -22.45 1.72 14.04
N ALA A 29 -22.66 2.65 13.11
CA ALA A 29 -23.05 2.36 11.74
C ALA A 29 -21.84 2.06 10.83
N TYR A 30 -20.63 2.35 11.29
CA TYR A 30 -19.41 2.10 10.54
C TYR A 30 -19.10 0.61 10.49
N LEU A 31 -19.01 0.06 9.28
CA LEU A 31 -18.76 -1.36 9.04
C LEU A 31 -17.27 -1.70 8.83
N GLY A 32 -16.40 -0.69 8.83
CA GLY A 32 -14.95 -0.88 8.72
C GLY A 32 -14.31 -1.14 10.08
N ASP A 33 -12.99 -1.37 10.07
CA ASP A 33 -12.22 -1.51 11.30
C ASP A 33 -12.05 -0.14 11.98
N PRO A 34 -12.49 0.02 13.24
CA PRO A 34 -12.28 1.26 13.96
C PRO A 34 -10.80 1.52 14.31
N ALA A 35 -9.98 0.46 14.34
CA ALA A 35 -8.56 0.60 14.54
C ALA A 35 -7.89 1.07 13.24
N SER A 36 -6.88 1.94 13.39
CA SER A 36 -5.93 2.14 12.30
C SER A 36 -5.27 0.80 11.96
N LEU A 37 -5.11 0.54 10.68
CA LEU A 37 -4.37 -0.63 10.22
C LEU A 37 -2.92 -0.55 10.70
N ASP A 38 -2.33 -1.70 11.00
CA ASP A 38 -0.92 -1.78 11.37
C ASP A 38 -0.02 -1.21 10.26
N PRO A 39 1.09 -0.53 10.61
CA PRO A 39 2.03 -0.02 9.62
C PRO A 39 2.53 -1.12 8.69
N VAL A 40 2.53 -0.84 7.39
CA VAL A 40 2.98 -1.76 6.35
C VAL A 40 4.49 -1.58 6.15
N LEU A 41 5.25 -2.67 6.26
CA LEU A 41 6.70 -2.67 6.01
C LEU A 41 6.99 -2.54 4.51
N LEU A 42 7.85 -1.59 4.15
CA LEU A 42 8.27 -1.31 2.77
C LEU A 42 9.65 -1.88 2.43
N GLY A 43 10.42 -2.32 3.43
CA GLY A 43 11.79 -2.85 3.28
C GLY A 43 12.76 -2.16 4.25
N GLU A 44 13.87 -2.82 4.58
CA GLU A 44 14.99 -2.25 5.38
C GLU A 44 14.59 -1.50 6.69
N GLY A 45 13.49 -1.89 7.33
CA GLY A 45 12.97 -1.24 8.55
C GLY A 45 12.14 0.02 8.30
N GLU A 46 11.89 0.37 7.05
CA GLU A 46 10.95 1.41 6.64
C GLU A 46 9.51 0.86 6.68
N SER A 47 8.63 1.61 7.33
CA SER A 47 7.19 1.33 7.37
C SER A 47 6.38 2.57 7.06
N VAL A 48 5.20 2.37 6.48
CA VAL A 48 4.24 3.43 6.21
C VAL A 48 2.93 3.12 6.90
N ASP A 49 2.31 4.15 7.47
CA ASP A 49 0.94 4.06 7.94
C ASP A 49 0.02 4.06 6.71
N PRO A 50 -0.86 3.06 6.54
CA PRO A 50 -1.80 2.98 5.41
C PRO A 50 -2.86 4.09 5.39
N GLY A 51 -2.91 4.95 6.42
CA GLY A 51 -3.63 6.20 6.40
C GLY A 51 -4.90 6.21 7.25
N PRO A 52 -5.71 7.27 7.14
CA PRO A 52 -6.84 7.50 8.03
C PRO A 52 -8.00 6.53 7.75
N THR A 53 -8.71 6.15 8.81
CA THR A 53 -10.00 5.47 8.69
C THR A 53 -11.13 6.47 8.46
N ALA A 54 -12.33 5.99 8.13
CA ALA A 54 -13.51 6.86 8.03
C ALA A 54 -13.90 7.50 9.39
N LEU A 55 -13.30 7.04 10.49
CA LEU A 55 -13.49 7.61 11.82
C LEU A 55 -12.60 8.82 12.11
N ALA A 56 -11.78 9.27 11.14
CA ALA A 56 -10.98 10.48 11.31
C ALA A 56 -11.87 11.68 11.69
N PRO A 57 -11.51 12.45 12.72
CA PRO A 57 -12.37 13.53 13.24
C PRO A 57 -12.65 14.60 12.17
N GLU A 58 -11.71 14.84 11.26
CA GLU A 58 -11.84 15.78 10.14
C GLU A 58 -12.92 15.33 9.15
N LEU A 59 -12.96 14.02 8.84
CA LEU A 59 -13.99 13.43 7.98
C LEU A 59 -15.36 13.46 8.67
N ARG A 60 -15.41 13.09 9.95
CA ARG A 60 -16.65 13.11 10.76
C ARG A 60 -17.22 14.52 10.87
N ALA A 61 -16.38 15.54 11.05
CA ALA A 61 -16.79 16.94 11.09
C ALA A 61 -17.34 17.42 9.73
N ALA A 62 -16.68 17.06 8.62
CA ALA A 62 -17.17 17.39 7.28
C ALA A 62 -18.51 16.70 6.98
N LEU A 63 -18.65 15.41 7.31
CA LEU A 63 -19.90 14.66 7.16
C LEU A 63 -21.03 15.24 8.01
N SER A 64 -20.73 15.69 9.23
CA SER A 64 -21.69 16.39 10.09
C SER A 64 -22.23 17.65 9.41
N GLY A 65 -21.36 18.52 8.88
CA GLY A 65 -21.76 19.72 8.15
C GLY A 65 -22.59 19.43 6.89
N LEU A 66 -22.20 18.40 6.12
CA LEU A 66 -22.97 17.94 4.96
C LEU A 66 -24.36 17.41 5.37
N ALA A 67 -24.43 16.65 6.46
CA ALA A 67 -25.68 16.11 6.97
C ALA A 67 -26.63 17.22 7.46
N MET A 68 -26.11 18.28 8.10
CA MET A 68 -26.92 19.46 8.42
C MET A 68 -27.52 20.11 7.18
N GLY A 69 -26.74 20.21 6.09
CA GLY A 69 -27.23 20.70 4.81
C GLY A 69 -28.29 19.79 4.20
N ALA A 70 -28.06 18.47 4.19
CA ALA A 70 -28.99 17.49 3.65
C ALA A 70 -30.34 17.46 4.41
N LEU A 71 -30.33 17.72 5.71
CA LEU A 71 -31.55 17.82 6.51
C LEU A 71 -32.47 18.98 6.08
N LEU A 72 -31.94 20.01 5.41
CA LEU A 72 -32.74 21.16 4.94
C LEU A 72 -33.63 20.82 3.75
N ASP A 73 -33.25 19.81 2.96
CA ASP A 73 -34.03 19.30 1.83
C ASP A 73 -35.18 18.39 2.30
N GLY A 74 -35.06 17.84 3.52
CA GLY A 74 -36.09 17.03 4.16
C GLY A 74 -37.20 17.85 4.82
N ASP A 75 -38.30 17.17 5.13
CA ASP A 75 -39.34 17.77 5.96
C ASP A 75 -38.86 17.81 7.42
N LEU A 76 -38.52 19.00 7.89
CA LEU A 76 -38.27 19.34 9.29
C LEU A 76 -39.49 20.09 9.83
N PRO A 77 -40.60 19.40 10.17
CA PRO A 77 -41.85 20.04 10.58
C PRO A 77 -41.72 20.82 11.90
N GLY A 78 -40.66 20.58 12.68
CA GLY A 78 -40.37 21.27 13.94
C GLY A 78 -39.53 22.55 13.83
N LEU A 79 -38.97 22.89 12.65
CA LEU A 79 -38.08 24.06 12.49
C LEU A 79 -38.71 25.14 11.60
N ALA A 80 -38.89 26.32 12.19
CA ALA A 80 -39.30 27.53 11.47
C ALA A 80 -38.27 27.96 10.40
N GLY A 81 -38.69 28.75 9.41
CA GLY A 81 -37.83 29.18 8.30
C GLY A 81 -36.53 29.90 8.73
N SER A 82 -36.59 30.71 9.78
CA SER A 82 -35.39 31.36 10.36
C SER A 82 -34.41 30.36 10.97
N GLU A 83 -34.91 29.32 11.63
CA GLU A 83 -34.09 28.23 12.20
C GLU A 83 -33.47 27.38 11.10
N ARG A 84 -34.17 27.14 9.99
CA ARG A 84 -33.58 26.46 8.81
C ARG A 84 -32.41 27.25 8.24
N GLY A 85 -32.53 28.58 8.13
CA GLY A 85 -31.42 29.45 7.71
C GLY A 85 -30.25 29.46 8.69
N ALA A 86 -30.53 29.40 10.00
CA ALA A 86 -29.50 29.30 11.03
C ALA A 86 -28.77 27.94 10.99
N LEU A 87 -29.50 26.84 10.74
CA LEU A 87 -28.95 25.50 10.58
C LEU A 87 -28.06 25.41 9.32
N ALA A 88 -28.50 26.02 8.21
CA ALA A 88 -27.69 26.11 6.99
C ALA A 88 -26.36 26.82 7.23
N ARG A 89 -26.38 27.93 7.97
CA ARG A 89 -25.18 28.68 8.33
C ARG A 89 -24.22 27.85 9.19
N ARG A 90 -24.74 27.17 10.21
CA ARG A 90 -23.96 26.26 11.07
C ARG A 90 -23.34 25.11 10.29
N GLY A 91 -24.09 24.50 9.37
CA GLY A 91 -23.56 23.48 8.47
C GLY A 91 -22.41 24.02 7.62
N GLY A 92 -22.56 25.22 7.05
CA GLY A 92 -21.51 25.91 6.31
C GLY A 92 -20.27 26.23 7.15
N GLU A 93 -20.45 26.73 8.37
CA GLU A 93 -19.36 27.00 9.33
C GLU A 93 -18.62 25.70 9.70
N ALA A 94 -19.34 24.60 9.92
CA ALA A 94 -18.76 23.29 10.20
C ALA A 94 -17.93 22.77 9.02
N LEU A 95 -18.45 22.89 7.79
CA LEU A 95 -17.72 22.51 6.57
C LEU A 95 -16.45 23.35 6.37
N PHE A 96 -16.55 24.66 6.58
CA PHE A 96 -15.40 25.56 6.47
C PHE A 96 -14.34 25.24 7.54
N GLY A 97 -14.76 24.96 8.78
CA GLY A 97 -13.87 24.53 9.85
C GLY A 97 -13.17 23.20 9.56
N ALA A 98 -13.86 22.24 8.94
CA ALA A 98 -13.29 20.95 8.57
C ALA A 98 -12.31 21.00 7.38
N ALA A 99 -12.38 22.03 6.54
CA ALA A 99 -11.62 22.11 5.29
C ALA A 99 -10.09 22.01 5.50
N ALA A 100 -9.55 22.71 6.50
CA ALA A 100 -8.12 22.65 6.81
C ALA A 100 -7.68 21.25 7.29
N GLY A 101 -8.53 20.58 8.07
CA GLY A 101 -8.32 19.20 8.49
C GLY A 101 -8.27 18.25 7.30
N LEU A 102 -9.22 18.37 6.36
CA LEU A 102 -9.25 17.57 5.13
C LEU A 102 -8.05 17.83 4.22
N VAL A 103 -7.53 19.06 4.16
CA VAL A 103 -6.27 19.37 3.45
C VAL A 103 -5.09 18.65 4.12
N THR A 104 -5.01 18.71 5.44
CA THR A 104 -3.95 18.04 6.20
C THR A 104 -3.98 16.54 6.00
N LEU A 105 -5.17 15.94 6.06
CA LEU A 105 -5.38 14.52 5.84
C LEU A 105 -4.92 14.08 4.44
N ARG A 106 -5.30 14.85 3.41
CA ARG A 106 -4.84 14.62 2.03
C ARG A 106 -3.33 14.76 1.88
N ALA A 107 -2.72 15.73 2.56
CA ALA A 107 -1.28 15.92 2.53
C ALA A 107 -0.54 14.74 3.19
N GLN A 108 -1.03 14.25 4.32
CA GLN A 108 -0.47 13.07 4.99
C GLN A 108 -0.54 11.82 4.11
N THR A 109 -1.69 11.58 3.46
CA THR A 109 -1.83 10.48 2.49
C THR A 109 -0.86 10.65 1.32
N GLY A 110 -0.75 11.85 0.74
CA GLY A 110 0.16 12.10 -0.37
C GLY A 110 1.64 11.90 -0.02
N VAL A 111 2.06 12.25 1.20
CA VAL A 111 3.42 11.95 1.69
C VAL A 111 3.64 10.46 1.86
N ALA A 112 2.65 9.72 2.35
CA ALA A 112 2.72 8.26 2.45
C ALA A 112 2.81 7.61 1.05
N GLU A 113 2.04 8.09 0.08
CA GLU A 113 2.08 7.62 -1.31
C GLU A 113 3.45 7.87 -1.96
N GLU A 114 4.01 9.07 -1.82
CA GLU A 114 5.35 9.40 -2.33
C GLU A 114 6.42 8.50 -1.72
N ARG A 115 6.32 8.25 -0.40
CA ARG A 115 7.24 7.37 0.31
C ARG A 115 7.18 5.93 -0.22
N ILE A 116 5.97 5.42 -0.48
CA ILE A 116 5.77 4.09 -1.06
C ILE A 116 6.37 4.03 -2.46
N GLU A 117 6.13 5.03 -3.30
CA GLU A 117 6.63 5.08 -4.68
C GLU A 117 8.17 5.11 -4.71
N ARG A 118 8.77 6.00 -3.90
CA ARG A 118 10.23 6.11 -3.77
C ARG A 118 10.85 4.80 -3.32
N THR A 119 10.34 4.21 -2.24
CA THR A 119 10.85 2.94 -1.70
C THR A 119 10.66 1.80 -2.70
N GLY A 120 9.55 1.81 -3.45
CA GLY A 120 9.30 0.86 -4.54
C GLY A 120 10.33 0.95 -5.66
N ALA A 121 10.69 2.16 -6.07
CA ALA A 121 11.72 2.40 -7.08
C ALA A 121 13.12 1.95 -6.61
N GLU A 122 13.47 2.25 -5.35
CA GLU A 122 14.71 1.81 -4.70
C GLU A 122 14.79 0.28 -4.66
N ASN A 123 13.73 -0.39 -4.17
CA ASN A 123 13.65 -1.85 -4.11
C ASN A 123 13.77 -2.49 -5.51
N ALA A 124 13.17 -1.91 -6.54
CA ALA A 124 13.26 -2.41 -7.91
C ALA A 124 14.69 -2.29 -8.48
N ALA A 125 15.36 -1.17 -8.20
CA ALA A 125 16.76 -0.97 -8.59
C ALA A 125 17.68 -1.95 -7.86
N GLN A 126 17.51 -2.12 -6.55
CA GLN A 126 18.27 -3.08 -5.74
C GLN A 126 18.06 -4.51 -6.21
N ARG A 127 16.82 -4.90 -6.53
CA ARG A 127 16.52 -6.21 -7.10
C ARG A 127 17.27 -6.44 -8.42
N THR A 128 17.26 -5.46 -9.32
CA THR A 128 17.96 -5.56 -10.62
C THR A 128 19.47 -5.70 -10.43
N ALA A 129 20.05 -4.93 -9.50
CA ALA A 129 21.47 -5.01 -9.18
C ALA A 129 21.84 -6.38 -8.58
N LEU A 130 21.02 -6.91 -7.67
CA LEU A 130 21.21 -8.24 -7.08
C LEU A 130 21.05 -9.36 -8.11
N GLU A 131 20.09 -9.26 -9.02
CA GLU A 131 19.91 -10.21 -10.12
C GLU A 131 21.12 -10.20 -11.06
N THR A 132 21.65 -9.01 -11.39
CA THR A 132 22.87 -8.86 -12.20
C THR A 132 24.10 -9.45 -11.51
N ALA A 133 24.30 -9.14 -10.23
CA ALA A 133 25.40 -9.68 -9.45
C ALA A 133 25.31 -11.20 -9.32
N ARG A 134 24.11 -11.74 -9.11
CA ARG A 134 23.86 -13.18 -9.09
C ARG A 134 24.22 -13.82 -10.42
N SER A 135 23.75 -13.27 -11.54
CA SER A 135 24.12 -13.74 -12.88
C SER A 135 25.64 -13.72 -13.10
N GLY A 136 26.33 -12.65 -12.69
CA GLY A 136 27.79 -12.59 -12.78
C GLY A 136 28.54 -13.64 -11.95
N ILE A 137 27.89 -14.21 -10.92
CA ILE A 137 28.45 -15.30 -10.10
C ILE A 137 28.05 -16.68 -10.63
N THR A 138 26.82 -16.85 -11.11
CA THR A 138 26.27 -18.16 -11.48
C THR A 138 26.41 -18.52 -12.94
N ASP A 139 26.54 -17.52 -13.82
CA ASP A 139 26.46 -17.75 -15.25
C ASP A 139 27.87 -18.07 -15.79
N ALA A 140 27.96 -19.17 -16.54
CA ALA A 140 29.17 -19.54 -17.26
C ALA A 140 29.13 -18.96 -18.68
N ASP A 141 30.24 -18.41 -19.16
CA ASP A 141 30.35 -17.97 -20.56
C ASP A 141 30.32 -19.20 -21.48
N PRO A 142 29.33 -19.32 -22.38
CA PRO A 142 29.17 -20.49 -23.23
C PRO A 142 30.34 -20.69 -24.21
N PHE A 143 31.02 -19.62 -24.65
CA PHE A 143 32.17 -19.76 -25.56
C PHE A 143 33.39 -20.30 -24.82
N THR A 144 33.69 -19.73 -23.65
CA THR A 144 34.78 -20.20 -22.79
C THR A 144 34.51 -21.64 -22.35
N THR A 145 33.29 -21.92 -21.88
CA THR A 145 32.86 -23.27 -21.46
C THR A 145 32.96 -24.28 -22.60
N ALA A 146 32.52 -23.93 -23.82
CA ALA A 146 32.63 -24.81 -24.98
C ALA A 146 34.10 -25.09 -25.35
N THR A 147 34.96 -24.07 -25.30
CA THR A 147 36.40 -24.20 -25.58
C THR A 147 37.09 -25.10 -24.57
N GLU A 148 36.79 -24.92 -23.28
CA GLU A 148 37.31 -25.77 -22.21
C GLU A 148 36.82 -27.21 -22.37
N LEU A 149 35.54 -27.41 -22.69
CA LEU A 149 34.95 -28.73 -22.91
C LEU A 149 35.58 -29.44 -24.13
N GLU A 150 35.81 -28.72 -25.23
CA GLU A 150 36.47 -29.25 -26.43
C GLU A 150 37.92 -29.65 -26.11
N SER A 151 38.66 -28.82 -25.36
CA SER A 151 40.00 -29.15 -24.90
C SER A 151 40.04 -30.41 -24.04
N VAL A 152 39.13 -30.52 -23.07
CA VAL A 152 39.01 -31.71 -22.21
C VAL A 152 38.63 -32.94 -23.04
N THR A 153 37.74 -32.80 -24.02
CA THR A 153 37.35 -33.89 -24.93
C THR A 153 38.54 -34.38 -25.75
N ALA A 154 39.32 -33.48 -26.34
CA ALA A 154 40.52 -33.85 -27.10
C ALA A 154 41.56 -34.56 -26.22
N GLN A 155 41.75 -34.10 -24.98
CA GLN A 155 42.64 -34.78 -24.01
C GLN A 155 42.17 -36.20 -23.70
N LEU A 156 40.85 -36.40 -23.54
CA LEU A 156 40.27 -37.73 -23.34
C LEU A 156 40.47 -38.63 -24.56
N GLU A 157 40.25 -38.12 -25.77
CA GLU A 157 40.48 -38.86 -27.01
C GLU A 157 41.93 -39.33 -27.14
N ILE A 158 42.89 -38.45 -26.83
CA ILE A 158 44.32 -38.80 -26.82
C ILE A 158 44.61 -39.89 -25.78
N LEU A 159 44.08 -39.75 -24.56
CA LEU A 159 44.29 -40.72 -23.48
C LEU A 159 43.74 -42.10 -23.86
N PHE A 160 42.55 -42.15 -24.45
CA PHE A 160 41.94 -43.40 -24.92
C PHE A 160 42.72 -44.02 -26.10
N SER A 161 43.16 -43.21 -27.05
CA SER A 161 44.01 -43.64 -28.17
C SER A 161 45.32 -44.28 -27.66
N LEU A 162 45.98 -43.64 -26.70
CA LEU A 162 47.20 -44.15 -26.09
C LEU A 162 46.94 -45.48 -25.36
N THR A 163 45.86 -45.55 -24.58
CA THR A 163 45.45 -46.75 -23.84
C THR A 163 45.15 -47.92 -24.77
N ALA A 164 44.47 -47.68 -25.89
CA ALA A 164 44.22 -48.68 -26.92
C ALA A 164 45.53 -49.19 -27.54
N ARG A 165 46.46 -48.29 -27.86
CA ARG A 165 47.77 -48.66 -28.41
C ARG A 165 48.61 -49.49 -27.45
N VAL A 166 48.63 -49.14 -26.16
CA VAL A 166 49.33 -49.92 -25.12
C VAL A 166 48.70 -51.31 -24.98
N SER A 167 47.37 -51.40 -24.96
CA SER A 167 46.64 -52.68 -24.90
C SER A 167 46.92 -53.58 -26.13
N GLN A 168 47.01 -52.99 -27.32
CA GLN A 168 47.37 -53.70 -28.54
C GLN A 168 48.81 -54.25 -28.47
N LEU A 169 49.75 -53.46 -27.95
CA LEU A 169 51.15 -53.86 -27.79
C LEU A 169 51.27 -55.01 -26.77
N SER A 170 50.58 -54.95 -25.64
CA SER A 170 50.59 -56.05 -24.66
C SER A 170 50.01 -57.35 -25.24
N LEU A 171 48.94 -57.28 -26.04
CA LEU A 171 48.37 -58.44 -26.72
C LEU A 171 49.36 -59.04 -27.74
N SER A 172 50.02 -58.20 -28.54
CA SER A 172 51.02 -58.67 -29.51
C SER A 172 52.27 -59.28 -28.85
N SER A 173 52.65 -58.80 -27.67
CA SER A 173 53.74 -59.37 -26.87
C SER A 173 53.36 -60.71 -26.23
N PHE A 174 52.08 -60.94 -25.93
CA PHE A 174 51.60 -62.19 -25.35
C PHE A 174 51.44 -63.31 -26.39
N LEU A 175 51.18 -62.95 -27.65
CA LEU A 175 51.01 -63.90 -28.77
C LEU A 175 52.33 -64.29 -29.47
N ARG A 176 53.47 -63.79 -29.00
CA ARG A 176 54.81 -64.23 -29.40
C ARG A 176 55.39 -65.14 -28.33
#